data_AF-A0A1J5WL24-F1
#
_entry.id   AF-A0A1J5WL24-F1
#
_cell.length_a   1.000
_cell.length_b   1.000
_cell.length_c   1.000
_cell.angle_alpha   90.00
_cell.angle_beta   90.00
_cell.angle_gamma   90.00
#
_symmetry.space_group_name_H-M   'P 1'
#
loop_
_entity.id
_entity.type
_entity.pdbx_description
1 polymer ?
#
loop_
_entity_poly.entity_id
_entity_poly.type
_entity_poly.pdbx_seq_one_letter_code
_entity_poly.pdbx_strand_id
1 'polypeptide(L)'
;MLKTENKSVWIGKVKRLGLEGYAIEILPKLGIHEENETEELKLIASHPENIAEIEKTENKSIWVGKVKTLRLEEHTVKIFTKLRFHGETEMEELSLLAHDAEYIAEILKAESRSIWIGKVKALRLEGYAVKTLTKLRIHRENKMDSLGL
;
A
#
# COMPACT_ATOMS: atom_id res chain seq x y z
N MET A 1 -13.64 19.76 7.19
CA MET A 1 -12.27 19.32 6.82
C MET A 1 -11.29 19.71 7.92
N LEU A 2 -10.65 18.73 8.57
CA LEU A 2 -9.65 18.96 9.60
C LEU A 2 -8.28 19.23 8.93
N LYS A 3 -7.82 20.48 9.00
CA LYS A 3 -6.44 20.90 8.68
C LYS A 3 -5.49 20.35 9.74
N THR A 4 -5.21 19.06 9.69
CA THR A 4 -4.28 18.41 10.62
C THR A 4 -3.03 18.02 9.87
N GLU A 5 -1.87 18.32 10.46
CA GLU A 5 -0.56 18.02 9.89
C GLU A 5 -0.33 16.49 9.79
N ASN A 6 0.56 16.08 8.89
CA ASN A 6 0.95 14.67 8.78
C ASN A 6 1.55 14.18 10.11
N LYS A 7 1.27 12.92 10.48
CA LYS A 7 1.69 12.31 11.75
C LYS A 7 1.21 13.02 13.03
N SER A 8 0.16 13.83 12.95
CA SER A 8 -0.40 14.54 14.10
C SER A 8 -1.08 13.62 15.13
N VAL A 9 -1.46 12.39 14.73
CA VAL A 9 -2.15 11.43 15.59
C VAL A 9 -1.21 10.27 15.89
N TRP A 10 -0.51 10.33 17.02
CA TRP A 10 0.38 9.26 17.44
C TRP A 10 -0.41 8.04 17.94
N ILE A 11 -0.23 6.89 17.29
CA ILE A 11 -0.89 5.63 17.67
C ILE A 11 0.08 4.58 18.21
N GLY A 12 1.37 4.90 18.28
CA GLY A 12 2.40 4.02 18.82
C GLY A 12 2.63 2.78 17.98
N LYS A 13 2.66 1.60 18.63
CA LYS A 13 2.82 0.29 17.98
C LYS A 13 1.44 -0.32 17.70
N VAL A 14 1.19 -0.69 16.45
CA VAL A 14 -0.07 -1.24 15.96
C VAL A 14 0.17 -2.59 15.33
N LYS A 15 -0.50 -3.60 15.88
CA LYS A 15 -0.41 -4.98 15.40
C LYS A 15 -1.17 -5.17 14.09
N ARG A 16 -2.38 -4.62 13.96
CA ARG A 16 -3.23 -4.69 12.76
C ARG A 16 -3.93 -3.36 12.55
N LEU A 17 -3.92 -2.86 11.32
CA LEU A 17 -4.57 -1.62 10.93
C LEU A 17 -5.47 -1.89 9.73
N GLY A 18 -6.79 -1.80 9.95
CA GLY A 18 -7.80 -1.85 8.90
C GLY A 18 -8.44 -0.48 8.74
N LEU A 19 -8.46 0.07 7.52
CA LEU A 19 -9.19 1.30 7.20
C LEU A 19 -10.07 1.09 5.98
N GLU A 20 -11.31 1.53 6.06
CA GLU A 20 -12.31 1.35 5.01
C GLU A 20 -13.06 2.67 4.74
N GLY A 21 -13.36 2.92 3.47
CA GLY A 21 -14.07 4.12 3.04
C GLY A 21 -13.31 5.40 3.41
N TYR A 22 -14.03 6.43 3.86
CA TYR A 22 -13.44 7.71 4.29
C TYR A 22 -12.44 7.59 5.44
N ALA A 23 -12.44 6.50 6.22
CA ALA A 23 -11.44 6.32 7.27
C ALA A 23 -10.02 6.27 6.73
N ILE A 24 -9.83 5.89 5.46
CA ILE A 24 -8.52 5.84 4.81
C ILE A 24 -7.82 7.20 4.84
N GLU A 25 -8.54 8.31 4.73
CA GLU A 25 -7.95 9.66 4.73
C GLU A 25 -7.23 10.02 6.04
N ILE A 26 -7.41 9.26 7.12
CA ILE A 26 -6.62 9.44 8.33
C ILE A 26 -5.19 8.89 8.20
N LEU A 27 -4.93 7.98 7.25
CA LEU A 27 -3.66 7.26 7.14
C LEU A 27 -2.43 8.19 7.12
N PRO A 28 -2.38 9.30 6.35
CA PRO A 28 -1.23 10.23 6.39
C PRO A 28 -1.04 10.94 7.73
N LYS A 29 -2.11 11.04 8.53
CA LYS A 29 -2.13 11.70 9.84
C LYS A 29 -1.70 10.76 10.97
N LEU A 30 -1.67 9.45 10.72
CA LEU A 30 -1.24 8.47 11.70
C LEU A 30 0.27 8.50 11.88
N GLY A 31 0.72 8.74 13.11
CA GLY A 31 2.08 8.56 13.56
C GLY A 31 2.28 7.13 14.04
N ILE A 32 2.85 6.28 13.18
CA ILE A 32 3.24 4.90 13.50
C ILE A 32 4.69 4.89 13.95
N HIS A 33 4.97 4.20 15.07
CA HIS A 33 6.32 4.06 15.61
C HIS A 33 7.28 3.47 14.57
N GLU A 34 8.54 3.93 14.53
CA GLU A 34 9.53 3.48 13.54
C GLU A 34 9.83 1.97 13.63
N GLU A 35 9.95 1.47 14.86
CA GLU A 35 10.05 0.04 15.18
C GLU A 35 8.72 -0.73 15.09
N ASN A 36 7.64 -0.15 14.57
CA ASN A 36 6.38 -0.88 14.50
C ASN A 36 6.45 -2.01 13.47
N GLU A 37 6.05 -3.20 13.90
CA GLU A 37 5.88 -4.38 13.06
C GLU A 37 4.39 -4.70 12.94
N THR A 38 3.77 -4.11 11.92
CA THR A 38 2.37 -4.35 11.59
C THR A 38 2.24 -5.74 10.97
N GLU A 39 1.47 -6.63 11.59
CA GLU A 39 1.13 -7.93 11.00
C GLU A 39 0.28 -7.76 9.75
N GLU A 40 -0.72 -6.87 9.79
CA GLU A 40 -1.64 -6.63 8.68
C GLU A 40 -1.99 -5.16 8.53
N LEU A 41 -1.78 -4.62 7.33
CA LEU A 41 -2.34 -3.36 6.86
C LEU A 41 -3.35 -3.65 5.76
N LYS A 42 -4.64 -3.43 6.05
CA LYS A 42 -5.75 -3.67 5.11
C LYS A 42 -6.48 -2.36 4.81
N LEU A 43 -6.54 -1.98 3.53
CA LEU A 43 -7.20 -0.75 3.08
C LEU A 43 -8.22 -1.08 1.98
N ILE A 44 -9.45 -0.59 2.12
CA ILE A 44 -10.54 -0.79 1.14
C ILE A 44 -11.26 0.53 0.85
N ALA A 45 -11.35 0.91 -0.43
CA ALA A 45 -12.06 2.10 -0.86
C ALA A 45 -12.86 1.85 -2.13
N SER A 46 -14.19 1.86 -2.00
CA SER A 46 -15.10 1.63 -3.14
C SER A 46 -15.42 2.88 -3.96
N HIS A 47 -15.01 4.05 -3.48
CA HIS A 47 -15.25 5.31 -4.17
C HIS A 47 -13.97 6.16 -4.22
N PRO A 48 -13.74 6.95 -5.28
CA PRO A 48 -12.51 7.73 -5.45
C PRO A 48 -12.35 8.82 -4.38
N GLU A 49 -13.44 9.38 -3.86
CA GLU A 49 -13.42 10.39 -2.81
C GLU A 49 -12.86 9.88 -1.47
N ASN A 50 -12.82 8.56 -1.25
CA ASN A 50 -12.24 7.97 -0.04
C ASN A 50 -10.70 8.13 0.03
N ILE A 51 -10.07 8.44 -1.10
CA ILE A 51 -8.60 8.56 -1.23
C ILE A 51 -8.16 9.90 -1.80
N ALA A 52 -9.08 10.84 -2.03
CA ALA A 52 -8.81 12.06 -2.78
C ALA A 52 -7.68 12.90 -2.17
N GLU A 53 -7.59 12.97 -0.83
CA GLU A 53 -6.48 13.66 -0.17
C GLU A 53 -5.16 12.89 -0.25
N ILE A 54 -5.20 11.55 -0.26
CA ILE A 54 -3.99 10.73 -0.37
C ILE A 54 -3.39 10.81 -1.77
N GLU A 55 -4.22 10.86 -2.82
CA GLU A 55 -3.73 10.99 -4.20
C GLU A 55 -2.88 12.26 -4.41
N LYS A 56 -3.16 13.33 -3.64
CA LYS A 56 -2.42 14.60 -3.67
C LYS A 56 -1.06 14.52 -2.98
N THR A 57 -0.81 13.47 -2.19
CA THR A 57 0.48 13.30 -1.50
C THR A 57 1.58 12.86 -2.47
N GLU A 58 2.82 13.19 -2.10
CA GLU A 58 3.99 12.72 -2.85
C GLU A 58 4.15 11.20 -2.75
N ASN A 59 4.77 10.60 -3.76
CA ASN A 59 5.08 9.18 -3.74
C ASN A 59 6.03 8.86 -2.58
N LYS A 60 5.80 7.73 -1.90
CA LYS A 60 6.57 7.31 -0.72
C LYS A 60 6.59 8.36 0.41
N SER A 61 5.51 9.11 0.61
CA SER A 61 5.39 10.09 1.71
C SER A 61 4.72 9.52 2.97
N ILE A 62 3.88 8.48 2.84
CA ILE A 62 3.10 7.92 3.95
C ILE A 62 3.88 6.79 4.62
N TRP A 63 4.41 7.03 5.81
CA TRP A 63 5.15 6.03 6.57
C TRP A 63 4.22 5.00 7.22
N VAL A 64 4.42 3.72 6.90
CA VAL A 64 3.64 2.60 7.47
C VAL A 64 4.48 1.59 8.27
N GLY A 65 5.78 1.86 8.45
CA GLY A 65 6.69 0.99 9.19
C GLY A 65 7.04 -0.31 8.46
N LYS A 66 7.27 -1.38 9.23
CA LYS A 66 7.40 -2.75 8.72
C LYS A 66 5.99 -3.35 8.64
N VAL A 67 5.61 -3.86 7.48
CA VAL A 67 4.30 -4.48 7.25
C VAL A 67 4.54 -5.91 6.77
N LYS A 68 3.98 -6.91 7.46
CA LYS A 68 4.07 -8.31 7.04
C LYS A 68 3.07 -8.63 5.93
N THR A 69 1.82 -8.22 6.09
CA THR A 69 0.76 -8.42 5.10
C THR A 69 0.16 -7.08 4.69
N LEU A 70 0.23 -6.76 3.39
CA LEU A 70 -0.42 -5.60 2.81
C LEU A 70 -1.57 -6.05 1.91
N ARG A 71 -2.77 -5.55 2.17
CA ARG A 71 -3.98 -5.81 1.36
C ARG A 71 -4.59 -4.49 0.92
N LEU A 72 -4.59 -4.26 -0.39
CA LEU A 72 -5.20 -3.09 -1.02
C LEU A 72 -6.29 -3.57 -1.96
N GLU A 73 -7.51 -3.09 -1.72
CA GLU A 73 -8.68 -3.41 -2.54
C GLU A 73 -9.24 -2.13 -3.17
N GLU A 74 -9.67 -2.24 -4.43
CA GLU A 74 -10.37 -1.19 -5.18
C GLU A 74 -9.54 0.08 -5.32
N HIS A 75 -10.08 1.28 -5.04
CA HIS A 75 -9.36 2.54 -5.23
C HIS A 75 -8.06 2.62 -4.42
N THR A 76 -7.92 1.88 -3.32
CA THR A 76 -6.68 1.89 -2.53
C THR A 76 -5.47 1.31 -3.25
N VAL A 77 -5.67 0.55 -4.33
CA VAL A 77 -4.55 0.10 -5.17
C VAL A 77 -3.78 1.29 -5.74
N LYS A 78 -4.46 2.41 -6.06
CA LYS A 78 -3.81 3.65 -6.54
C LYS A 78 -2.84 4.25 -5.53
N ILE A 79 -3.15 4.13 -4.24
CA ILE A 79 -2.34 4.74 -3.18
C ILE A 79 -1.10 3.91 -2.82
N PHE A 80 -0.92 2.73 -3.43
CA PHE A 80 0.25 1.88 -3.19
C PHE A 80 1.58 2.64 -3.36
N THR A 81 1.69 3.47 -4.40
CA THR A 81 2.90 4.27 -4.68
C THR A 81 3.16 5.38 -3.65
N LYS A 82 2.14 5.73 -2.86
CA LYS A 82 2.21 6.75 -1.80
C LYS A 82 2.77 6.18 -0.50
N LEU A 83 2.65 4.87 -0.30
CA LEU A 83 3.13 4.18 0.90
C LEU A 83 4.67 4.08 0.91
N ARG A 84 5.23 4.30 2.10
CA ARG A 84 6.65 4.16 2.41
C ARG A 84 6.83 3.11 3.49
N PHE A 85 7.45 2.00 3.10
CA PHE A 85 7.82 0.91 3.98
C PHE A 85 9.25 1.09 4.51
N HIS A 86 9.56 0.41 5.61
CA HIS A 86 10.94 0.26 6.06
C HIS A 86 11.78 -0.47 4.98
N GLY A 87 13.02 -0.05 4.75
CA GLY A 87 13.85 -0.57 3.64
C GLY A 87 14.17 -2.07 3.73
N GLU A 88 14.17 -2.61 4.95
CA GLU A 88 14.41 -4.03 5.26
C GLU A 88 13.11 -4.87 5.36
N THR A 89 11.98 -4.36 4.83
CA THR A 89 10.71 -5.09 4.94
C THR A 89 10.74 -6.36 4.10
N GLU A 90 10.58 -7.50 4.77
CA GLU A 90 10.24 -8.78 4.16
C GLU A 90 8.74 -9.05 4.37
N MET A 91 7.94 -8.85 3.33
CA MET A 91 6.49 -9.09 3.38
C MET A 91 6.20 -10.58 3.24
N GLU A 92 5.32 -11.08 4.09
CA GLU A 92 4.70 -12.39 3.94
C GLU A 92 3.72 -12.37 2.77
N GLU A 93 2.91 -11.31 2.63
CA GLU A 93 1.94 -11.18 1.53
C GLU A 93 1.78 -9.73 1.05
N LEU A 94 1.82 -9.55 -0.27
CA LEU A 94 1.32 -8.37 -0.97
C LEU A 94 0.11 -8.78 -1.81
N SER A 95 -1.07 -8.27 -1.46
CA SER A 95 -2.32 -8.54 -2.17
C SER A 95 -2.91 -7.25 -2.74
N LEU A 96 -3.07 -7.21 -4.07
CA LEU A 96 -3.73 -6.12 -4.80
C LEU A 96 -4.96 -6.68 -5.51
N LEU A 97 -6.15 -6.19 -5.17
CA LEU A 97 -7.40 -6.56 -5.81
C LEU A 97 -7.99 -5.34 -6.52
N ALA A 98 -8.10 -5.40 -7.84
CA ALA A 98 -8.69 -4.34 -8.64
C ALA A 98 -9.73 -4.90 -9.61
N HIS A 99 -11.00 -4.60 -9.37
CA HIS A 99 -12.09 -5.03 -10.26
C HIS A 99 -12.28 -4.13 -11.49
N ASP A 100 -11.69 -2.93 -11.49
CA ASP A 100 -11.67 -1.99 -12.62
C ASP A 100 -10.23 -1.54 -12.95
N ALA A 101 -9.99 -1.21 -14.23
CA ALA A 101 -8.73 -0.64 -14.71
C ALA A 101 -8.43 0.74 -14.10
N GLU A 102 -9.44 1.50 -13.71
CA GLU A 102 -9.22 2.81 -13.09
C GLU A 102 -8.41 2.70 -11.80
N TYR A 103 -8.56 1.63 -11.02
CA TYR A 103 -7.89 1.41 -9.73
C TYR A 103 -6.38 1.24 -9.82
N ILE A 104 -5.86 0.95 -11.01
CA ILE A 104 -4.43 0.76 -11.25
C ILE A 104 -3.83 1.89 -12.07
N ALA A 105 -4.62 2.88 -12.47
CA ALA A 105 -4.20 3.91 -13.41
C ALA A 105 -2.93 4.64 -12.95
N GLU A 106 -2.80 4.92 -11.65
CA GLU A 106 -1.61 5.56 -11.09
C GLU A 106 -0.37 4.67 -11.17
N ILE A 107 -0.50 3.38 -10.87
CA ILE A 107 0.60 2.41 -10.98
C ILE A 107 1.05 2.26 -12.44
N LEU A 108 0.11 2.25 -13.39
CA LEU A 108 0.44 2.05 -14.80
C LEU A 108 1.26 3.19 -15.42
N LYS A 109 1.20 4.40 -14.85
CA LYS A 109 2.05 5.54 -15.24
C LYS A 109 3.53 5.33 -14.93
N ALA A 110 3.85 4.44 -13.99
CA ALA A 110 5.23 4.18 -13.61
C ALA A 110 6.00 3.50 -14.77
N GLU A 111 7.31 3.70 -14.79
CA GLU A 111 8.20 3.00 -15.71
C GLU A 111 8.21 1.49 -15.40
N SER A 112 8.57 0.69 -16.39
CA SER A 112 8.71 -0.77 -16.23
C SER A 112 9.69 -1.08 -15.09
N ARG A 113 9.30 -1.99 -14.19
CA ARG A 113 10.13 -2.43 -13.04
C ARG A 113 10.68 -1.27 -12.20
N SER A 114 9.91 -0.21 -12.00
CA SER A 114 10.33 0.96 -11.20
C SER A 114 9.77 0.95 -9.77
N ILE A 115 8.67 0.25 -9.51
CA ILE A 115 8.00 0.24 -8.21
C ILE A 115 8.60 -0.84 -7.32
N TRP A 116 9.44 -0.44 -6.38
CA TRP A 116 10.05 -1.37 -5.43
C TRP A 116 9.06 -1.92 -4.41
N ILE A 117 8.94 -3.24 -4.34
CA ILE A 117 8.05 -3.93 -3.39
C ILE A 117 8.79 -4.67 -2.26
N GLY A 118 10.11 -4.54 -2.18
CA GLY A 118 10.92 -5.27 -1.20
C GLY A 118 11.07 -6.76 -1.53
N LYS A 119 11.24 -7.57 -0.49
CA LYS A 119 11.13 -9.04 -0.57
C LYS A 119 9.70 -9.44 -0.21
N VAL A 120 9.08 -10.29 -1.01
CA VAL A 120 7.69 -10.71 -0.87
C VAL A 120 7.62 -12.23 -1.04
N LYS A 121 7.10 -12.93 -0.03
CA LYS A 121 6.90 -14.39 -0.08
C LYS A 121 5.68 -14.77 -0.91
N ALA A 122 4.56 -14.10 -0.74
CA ALA A 122 3.35 -14.29 -1.53
C ALA A 122 2.93 -13.00 -2.25
N LEU A 123 2.86 -13.03 -3.58
CA LEU A 123 2.29 -11.95 -4.37
C LEU A 123 0.94 -12.41 -4.94
N ARG A 124 -0.14 -11.70 -4.59
CA ARG A 124 -1.49 -11.94 -5.09
C ARG A 124 -1.96 -10.70 -5.86
N LEU A 125 -2.21 -10.86 -7.15
CA LEU A 125 -2.76 -9.83 -8.01
C LEU A 125 -4.08 -10.36 -8.57
N GLU A 126 -5.19 -9.70 -8.29
CA GLU A 126 -6.52 -10.16 -8.73
C GLU A 126 -7.19 -9.13 -9.65
N GLY A 127 -7.83 -9.63 -10.70
CA GLY A 127 -8.52 -8.82 -11.69
C GLY A 127 -7.57 -7.95 -12.53
N TYR A 128 -7.86 -6.65 -12.63
CA TYR A 128 -7.01 -5.72 -13.35
C TYR A 128 -5.63 -5.54 -12.70
N ALA A 129 -5.48 -5.87 -11.41
CA ALA A 129 -4.21 -5.73 -10.68
C ALA A 129 -3.07 -6.53 -11.34
N VAL A 130 -3.37 -7.61 -12.07
CA VAL A 130 -2.38 -8.38 -12.85
C VAL A 130 -1.57 -7.50 -13.80
N LYS A 131 -2.19 -6.46 -14.39
CA LYS A 131 -1.52 -5.53 -15.31
C LYS A 131 -0.41 -4.71 -14.62
N THR A 132 -0.48 -4.56 -13.29
CA THR A 132 0.55 -3.86 -12.50
C THR A 132 1.85 -4.64 -12.39
N LEU A 133 1.85 -5.96 -12.61
CA LEU A 133 3.01 -6.83 -12.44
C LEU A 133 4.24 -6.31 -13.20
N THR A 134 4.04 -5.78 -14.41
CA THR A 134 5.12 -5.22 -15.25
C THR A 134 5.81 -3.99 -14.65
N LYS A 135 5.13 -3.31 -13.73
CA LYS A 135 5.60 -2.09 -13.05
C LYS A 135 6.35 -2.41 -11.76
N LEU A 136 6.08 -3.57 -11.17
CA LEU A 136 6.69 -4.01 -9.92
C LEU A 136 8.14 -4.45 -10.14
N ARG A 137 9.02 -3.99 -9.26
CA ARG A 137 10.42 -4.37 -9.17
C ARG A 137 10.58 -5.34 -8.00
N ILE A 138 10.73 -6.62 -8.34
CA ILE A 138 11.00 -7.71 -7.40
C ILE A 138 12.52 -7.81 -7.21
N HIS A 139 13.00 -7.95 -5.96
CA HIS A 139 14.43 -8.15 -5.69
C HIS A 139 14.94 -9.40 -6.42
N ARG A 140 16.13 -9.35 -7.05
CA ARG A 140 16.70 -10.51 -7.76
C ARG A 140 16.86 -11.73 -6.86
N GLU A 141 17.19 -11.50 -5.59
CA GLU A 141 17.32 -12.51 -4.54
C GLU A 141 16.01 -12.83 -3.81
N ASN A 142 14.86 -12.35 -4.30
CA ASN A 142 13.58 -12.66 -3.68
C ASN A 142 13.27 -14.16 -3.82
N LYS A 143 13.05 -14.84 -2.70
CA LYS A 143 12.52 -16.20 -2.67
C LYS A 143 11.01 -16.11 -2.47
N MET A 144 10.28 -16.15 -3.58
CA MET A 144 8.82 -16.13 -3.59
C MET A 144 8.29 -17.54 -3.44
N ASP A 145 7.45 -17.76 -2.44
CA ASP A 145 6.79 -19.03 -2.18
C ASP A 145 5.57 -19.21 -3.09
N SER A 146 4.85 -18.13 -3.41
CA SER A 146 3.67 -18.18 -4.28
C SER A 146 3.44 -16.90 -5.09
N LEU A 147 3.03 -17.06 -6.34
CA LEU A 147 2.53 -16.01 -7.21
C LEU A 147 1.10 -16.37 -7.67
N GLY A 148 0.11 -15.63 -7.18
CA GLY A 148 -1.28 -15.70 -7.63
C GLY A 148 -1.60 -14.54 -8.56
N LEU A 149 -2.16 -14.85 -9.73
CA LEU A 149 -2.55 -13.91 -10.79
C LEU A 149 -3.98 -14.22 -11.25
#